data_AF-A0A1C0TX04-F1
#
_entry.id   AF-A0A1C0TX04-F1
#
_cell.length_a   1.000
_cell.length_b   1.000
_cell.length_c   1.000
_cell.angle_alpha   90.00
_cell.angle_beta   90.00
_cell.angle_gamma   90.00
#
_symmetry.space_group_name_H-M   'P 1'
#
loop_
_entity.id
_entity.type
_entity.pdbx_description
1 polymer ?
#
loop_
_entity_poly.entity_id
_entity_poly.type
_entity_poly.pdbx_seq_one_letter_code
_entity_poly.pdbx_strand_id
1 'polypeptide(L)'
;MAANNRLKRLNTGRDFIADNYQTPLSLSDIAKCSYMSPYHFLRVFKDTYGETPNEFLTRLRLQQAKKMLITENYSISEVCEKVGYSSLGSFSSLFLKRVGVAPTVYRRKLWALSSEAYCFPAQTIPACFAYKFLGKLAN
;
A
#
# COMPACT_ATOMS: atom_id res chain seq x y z
N MET A 1 -1.45 -29.13 14.43
CA MET A 1 -2.04 -27.95 15.12
C MET A 1 -1.09 -26.76 15.32
N ALA A 2 0.19 -26.95 15.67
CA ALA A 2 1.11 -25.86 16.02
C ALA A 2 1.39 -24.83 14.90
N ALA A 3 1.43 -25.25 13.64
CA ALA A 3 1.68 -24.36 12.49
C ALA A 3 0.58 -23.28 12.32
N ASN A 4 -0.67 -23.62 12.64
CA ASN A 4 -1.82 -22.72 12.49
C ASN A 4 -1.77 -21.58 13.53
N ASN A 5 -1.27 -21.86 14.74
CA ASN A 5 -1.10 -20.83 15.78
C ASN A 5 0.05 -19.86 15.45
N ARG A 6 1.16 -20.35 14.92
CA ARG A 6 2.28 -19.51 14.47
C ARG A 6 1.85 -18.54 13.37
N LEU A 7 1.15 -19.03 12.34
CA LEU A 7 0.68 -18.19 11.25
C LEU A 7 -0.35 -17.15 11.73
N LYS A 8 -1.28 -17.53 12.61
CA LYS A 8 -2.23 -16.60 13.22
C LYS A 8 -1.51 -15.42 13.91
N ARG A 9 -0.49 -15.71 14.71
CA ARG A 9 0.29 -14.68 15.41
C ARG A 9 1.06 -13.76 14.44
N LEU A 10 1.58 -14.29 13.33
CA LEU A 10 2.21 -13.47 12.29
C LEU A 10 1.20 -12.58 11.57
N ASN A 11 0.00 -13.09 11.29
CA ASN A 11 -1.08 -12.29 10.74
C ASN A 11 -1.45 -11.15 11.69
N THR A 12 -1.58 -11.41 13.00
CA THR A 12 -1.83 -10.36 13.99
C THR A 12 -0.79 -9.24 13.92
N GLY A 13 0.50 -9.57 13.82
CA GLY A 13 1.55 -8.55 13.64
C GLY A 13 1.44 -7.80 12.33
N ARG A 14 1.10 -8.49 11.24
CA ARG A 14 0.92 -7.88 9.91
C ARG A 14 -0.29 -6.94 9.88
N ASP A 15 -1.40 -7.35 10.47
CA ASP A 15 -2.64 -6.59 10.55
C ASP A 15 -2.42 -5.36 11.44
N PHE A 16 -1.70 -5.50 12.55
CA PHE A 16 -1.28 -4.36 13.38
C PHE A 16 -0.46 -3.32 12.60
N ILE A 17 0.47 -3.76 11.75
CA ILE A 17 1.20 -2.84 10.86
C ILE A 17 0.24 -2.18 9.87
N ALA A 18 -0.72 -2.93 9.32
CA ALA A 18 -1.66 -2.43 8.34
C ALA A 18 -2.63 -1.39 8.91
N ASP A 19 -3.06 -1.54 10.16
CA ASP A 19 -3.95 -0.61 10.83
C ASP A 19 -3.22 0.67 11.30
N ASN A 20 -1.92 0.56 11.59
CA ASN A 20 -1.14 1.64 12.18
C ASN A 20 -0.03 2.17 11.26
N TYR A 21 -0.14 1.95 9.94
CA TYR A 21 0.95 2.30 9.01
C TYR A 21 1.30 3.79 9.02
N GLN A 22 0.38 4.67 9.41
CA GLN A 22 0.55 6.12 9.44
C GLN A 22 1.42 6.61 10.60
N THR A 23 1.56 5.81 11.66
CA THR A 23 2.31 6.19 12.86
C THR A 23 3.72 5.61 12.85
N PRO A 24 4.67 6.17 13.61
CA PRO A 24 5.97 5.55 13.81
C PRO A 24 5.79 4.21 14.54
N LEU A 25 6.18 3.11 13.89
CA LEU A 25 6.09 1.76 14.44
C LEU A 25 7.48 1.21 14.75
N SER A 26 7.68 0.69 15.95
CA SER A 26 8.89 -0.04 16.30
C SER A 26 8.69 -1.55 16.10
N LEU A 27 9.76 -2.27 15.77
CA LEU A 27 9.73 -3.74 15.67
C LEU A 27 9.28 -4.39 16.99
N SER A 28 9.65 -3.78 18.12
CA SER A 28 9.28 -4.24 19.44
C SER A 28 7.77 -4.20 19.67
N ASP A 29 7.10 -3.16 19.20
CA ASP A 29 5.64 -3.02 19.38
C ASP A 29 4.89 -4.07 18.54
N ILE A 30 5.31 -4.25 17.29
CA ILE A 30 4.72 -5.24 16.39
C ILE A 30 4.91 -6.67 16.95
N ALA A 31 6.11 -6.96 17.47
CA ALA A 31 6.43 -8.27 18.03
C ALA A 31 5.63 -8.56 19.31
N LYS A 32 5.43 -7.55 20.17
CA LYS A 32 4.58 -7.66 21.38
C LYS A 32 3.14 -8.02 21.02
N CYS A 33 2.53 -7.38 20.02
CA CYS A 33 1.18 -7.72 19.54
C CYS A 33 1.08 -9.15 19.00
N SER A 34 2.19 -9.69 18.50
CA SER A 34 2.30 -11.07 18.00
C SER A 34 2.70 -12.08 19.10
N TYR A 35 2.86 -11.63 20.35
CA TYR A 35 3.39 -12.37 21.50
C TYR A 35 4.81 -12.95 21.29
N MET A 36 5.58 -12.42 20.33
CA MET A 36 6.90 -12.93 19.92
C MET A 36 8.02 -12.01 20.41
N SER A 37 9.23 -12.55 20.55
CA SER A 37 10.41 -11.70 20.69
C SER A 37 10.71 -10.98 19.36
N PRO A 38 11.28 -9.76 19.38
CA PRO A 38 11.52 -8.97 18.16
C PRO A 38 12.36 -9.70 17.10
N TYR A 39 13.45 -10.34 17.53
CA TYR A 39 14.34 -11.11 16.64
C TYR A 39 13.65 -12.34 16.04
N HIS A 40 12.86 -13.05 16.84
CA HIS A 40 12.12 -14.20 16.34
C HIS A 40 11.05 -13.75 15.34
N PHE A 41 10.26 -12.72 15.68
CA PHE A 41 9.26 -12.16 14.78
C PHE A 41 9.87 -11.74 13.44
N LEU A 42 10.97 -10.97 13.45
CA LEU A 42 11.66 -10.53 12.24
C LEU A 42 12.05 -11.69 11.32
N ARG A 43 12.69 -12.73 11.88
CA ARG A 43 13.14 -13.90 11.12
C ARG A 43 11.96 -14.64 10.53
N VAL A 44 10.99 -14.99 11.37
CA VAL A 44 9.83 -15.78 10.95
C VAL A 44 8.96 -15.02 9.94
N PHE A 45 8.78 -13.71 10.12
CA PHE A 45 8.02 -12.88 9.22
C PHE A 45 8.69 -12.86 7.83
N LYS A 46 10.02 -12.68 7.77
CA LYS A 46 10.77 -12.73 6.52
C LYS A 46 10.71 -14.11 5.85
N ASP A 47 10.86 -15.18 6.63
CA ASP A 47 10.78 -16.55 6.09
C ASP A 47 9.38 -16.86 5.51
N THR A 48 8.33 -16.26 6.09
CA THR A 48 6.94 -16.52 5.69
C THR A 48 6.49 -15.62 4.53
N TYR A 49 6.86 -14.34 4.52
CA TYR A 49 6.37 -13.34 3.55
C TYR A 49 7.41 -12.92 2.51
N GLY A 50 8.67 -13.34 2.65
CA GLY A 50 9.76 -12.96 1.77
C GLY A 50 10.30 -11.53 1.97
N GLU A 51 9.70 -10.74 2.85
CA GLU A 51 10.10 -9.38 3.16
C GLU A 51 10.13 -9.15 4.68
N THR A 52 10.94 -8.20 5.14
CA THR A 52 10.96 -7.80 6.56
C THR A 52 9.73 -6.96 6.93
N PRO A 53 9.35 -6.86 8.22
CA PRO A 53 8.27 -5.99 8.67
C PRO A 53 8.42 -4.53 8.24
N ASN A 54 9.65 -4.00 8.24
CA ASN A 54 9.94 -2.62 7.81
C ASN A 54 9.80 -2.44 6.28
N GLU A 55 10.18 -3.45 5.50
CA GLU A 55 9.96 -3.45 4.04
C GLU A 55 8.46 -3.53 3.71
N PHE A 56 7.72 -4.39 4.41
CA PHE A 56 6.27 -4.47 4.32
C PHE A 56 5.60 -3.12 4.63
N LEU A 57 5.96 -2.49 5.74
CA LEU A 57 5.46 -1.16 6.12
C LEU A 57 5.77 -0.12 5.04
N THR A 58 7.01 -0.09 4.54
CA THR A 58 7.42 0.84 3.47
C THR A 58 6.61 0.62 2.20
N ARG A 59 6.43 -0.64 1.80
CA ARG A 59 5.64 -1.02 0.63
C ARG A 59 4.18 -0.58 0.79
N LEU A 60 3.59 -0.81 1.96
CA LEU A 60 2.22 -0.42 2.27
C LEU A 60 2.04 1.11 2.21
N ARG A 61 2.94 1.87 2.84
CA ARG A 61 2.95 3.35 2.80
C ARG A 61 3.00 3.87 1.37
N LEU A 62 3.85 3.29 0.53
CA LEU A 62 3.95 3.68 -0.88
C LEU A 62 2.68 3.33 -1.68
N GLN A 63 2.04 2.19 -1.39
CA GLN A 63 0.76 1.84 -2.01
C GLN A 63 -0.34 2.84 -1.62
N GLN A 64 -0.43 3.22 -0.35
CA GLN A 64 -1.38 4.23 0.10
C GLN A 64 -1.06 5.62 -0.45
N ALA A 65 0.22 5.99 -0.54
CA ALA A 65 0.63 7.24 -1.18
C ALA A 65 0.18 7.31 -2.63
N LYS A 66 0.41 6.24 -3.41
CA LYS A 66 -0.08 6.16 -4.81
C LYS A 66 -1.59 6.35 -4.88
N LYS A 67 -2.35 5.68 -4.02
CA LYS A 67 -3.81 5.81 -3.96
C LYS A 67 -4.22 7.26 -3.68
N MET A 68 -3.68 7.86 -2.62
CA MET A 68 -3.99 9.25 -2.23
C MET A 68 -3.60 10.27 -3.31
N LEU A 69 -2.50 10.04 -4.03
CA LEU A 69 -2.09 10.92 -5.13
C LEU A 69 -3.10 10.95 -6.29
N ILE A 70 -3.93 9.91 -6.41
CA ILE A 70 -4.90 9.71 -7.50
C ILE A 70 -6.31 10.09 -7.06
N THR A 71 -6.74 9.62 -5.88
CA THR A 71 -8.12 9.76 -5.42
C THR A 71 -8.39 11.07 -4.70
N GLU A 72 -7.36 11.69 -4.12
CA GLU A 72 -7.48 12.87 -3.27
C GLU A 72 -6.79 14.09 -3.86
N ASN A 73 -7.29 15.28 -3.52
CA ASN A 73 -6.70 16.57 -3.89
C ASN A 73 -5.65 17.09 -2.89
N TYR A 74 -5.05 16.21 -2.09
CA TYR A 74 -4.00 16.59 -1.15
C TYR A 74 -2.74 17.10 -1.86
N SER A 75 -2.04 18.06 -1.28
CA SER A 75 -0.66 18.39 -1.66
C SER A 75 0.28 17.20 -1.39
N ILE A 76 1.47 17.23 -1.99
CA ILE A 76 2.46 16.14 -1.80
C ILE A 76 2.99 16.13 -0.36
N SER A 77 3.06 17.30 0.28
CA SER A 77 3.42 17.42 1.69
C SER A 77 2.38 16.73 2.57
N GLU A 78 1.09 16.98 2.34
CA GLU A 78 0.01 16.34 3.09
C GLU A 78 -0.01 14.81 2.87
N VAL A 79 0.25 14.34 1.64
CA VAL A 79 0.37 12.89 1.39
C VAL A 79 1.56 12.31 2.15
N CYS A 80 2.70 12.99 2.17
CA CYS A 80 3.89 12.56 2.91
C CYS A 80 3.59 12.36 4.40
N GLU A 81 2.93 13.34 5.02
CA GLU A 81 2.53 13.30 6.43
C GLU A 81 1.49 12.20 6.69
N LYS A 82 0.44 12.12 5.85
CA LYS A 82 -0.66 11.14 6.01
C LYS A 82 -0.21 9.69 5.88
N VAL A 83 0.84 9.41 5.10
CA VAL A 83 1.40 8.05 5.02
C VAL A 83 2.46 7.77 6.08
N GLY A 84 2.79 8.74 6.94
CA GLY A 84 3.66 8.55 8.11
C GLY A 84 5.14 8.84 7.88
N TYR A 85 5.49 9.71 6.92
CA TYR A 85 6.85 10.23 6.76
C TYR A 85 6.96 11.66 7.30
N SER A 86 8.02 11.92 8.08
CA SER A 86 8.28 13.24 8.67
C SER A 86 8.99 14.21 7.73
N SER A 87 9.60 13.73 6.63
CA SER A 87 10.36 14.57 5.70
C SER A 87 9.98 14.28 4.25
N LEU A 88 9.57 15.36 3.57
CA LEU A 88 9.20 15.35 2.16
C LEU A 88 10.35 14.90 1.25
N GLY A 89 11.60 15.29 1.55
CA GLY A 89 12.77 14.92 0.76
C GLY A 89 13.06 13.42 0.81
N SER A 90 13.00 12.83 2.01
CA SER A 90 13.17 11.39 2.22
C SER A 90 12.06 10.60 1.53
N PHE A 91 10.81 11.03 1.69
CA PHE A 91 9.67 10.42 1.02
C PHE A 91 9.80 10.49 -0.51
N SER A 92 10.10 11.66 -1.06
CA SER A 92 10.18 11.86 -2.52
C SER A 92 11.28 11.01 -3.15
N SER A 93 12.45 10.94 -2.49
CA SER A 93 13.58 10.12 -2.95
C SER A 93 13.25 8.62 -2.89
N LEU A 94 12.63 8.18 -1.80
CA LEU A 94 12.19 6.79 -1.64
C LEU A 94 11.10 6.42 -2.66
N PHE A 95 10.12 7.30 -2.86
CA PHE A 95 9.06 7.10 -3.83
C PHE A 95 9.64 7.00 -5.24
N LEU A 96 10.52 7.93 -5.63
CA LEU A 96 11.22 7.87 -6.92
C LEU A 96 11.99 6.56 -7.07
N LYS A 97 12.76 6.15 -6.06
CA LYS A 97 13.55 4.91 -6.10
C LYS A 97 12.68 3.66 -6.25
N ARG A 98 11.50 3.61 -5.63
CA ARG A 98 10.63 2.43 -5.60
C ARG A 98 9.59 2.40 -6.72
N VAL A 99 9.18 3.57 -7.22
CA VAL A 99 8.12 3.72 -8.23
C VAL A 99 8.70 4.07 -9.61
N GLY A 100 9.91 4.61 -9.67
CA GLY A 100 10.59 5.01 -10.91
C GLY A 100 10.22 6.42 -11.39
N VAL A 101 9.25 7.09 -10.77
CA VAL A 101 8.85 8.46 -11.08
C VAL A 101 8.58 9.26 -9.81
N ALA A 102 8.83 10.57 -9.85
CA ALA A 102 8.57 11.44 -8.72
C ALA A 102 7.06 11.58 -8.42
N PRO A 103 6.65 11.83 -7.16
CA PRO A 103 5.24 11.96 -6.78
C PRO A 103 4.45 13.02 -7.59
N THR A 104 5.07 14.17 -7.86
CA THR A 104 4.53 15.25 -8.71
C THR A 104 4.20 14.74 -10.12
N VAL A 105 5.16 14.06 -10.72
CA VAL A 105 5.05 13.50 -12.08
C VAL A 105 4.04 12.36 -12.11
N TYR A 106 4.00 11.53 -11.06
CA TYR A 106 3.04 10.44 -10.93
C TYR A 106 1.60 10.95 -10.97
N ARG A 107 1.28 11.99 -10.19
CA ARG A 107 -0.04 12.65 -10.23
C ARG A 107 -0.34 13.22 -11.61
N ARG A 108 0.59 13.99 -12.18
CA ARG A 108 0.38 14.64 -13.49
C ARG A 108 0.16 13.63 -14.61
N LYS A 109 0.89 12.51 -14.64
CA LYS A 109 0.73 11.47 -15.67
C LYS A 109 -0.65 10.82 -15.60
N LEU A 110 -1.18 10.56 -14.41
CA LEU A 110 -2.50 9.94 -14.27
C LEU A 110 -3.62 10.93 -14.56
N TRP A 111 -3.45 12.20 -14.19
CA TRP A 111 -4.39 13.23 -14.65
C TRP A 111 -4.35 13.42 -16.16
N ALA A 112 -3.17 13.38 -16.79
CA ALA A 112 -3.05 13.40 -18.25
C ALA A 112 -3.81 12.22 -18.90
N LEU A 113 -3.67 11.01 -18.35
CA LEU A 113 -4.42 9.81 -18.78
C LEU A 113 -5.93 9.92 -18.53
N SER A 114 -6.38 10.71 -17.54
CA SER A 114 -7.81 10.96 -17.30
C SER A 114 -8.38 12.10 -18.14
N SER A 115 -7.54 13.05 -18.59
CA SER A 115 -7.93 14.18 -19.43
C SER A 115 -7.86 13.87 -20.92
N GLU A 116 -7.01 12.92 -21.31
CA GLU A 116 -7.19 12.23 -22.59
C GLU A 116 -8.50 11.45 -22.46
N ALA A 117 -9.49 11.78 -23.30
CA ALA A 117 -10.69 10.97 -23.42
C ALA A 117 -10.22 9.53 -23.60
N TYR A 118 -10.50 8.69 -22.62
CA TYR A 118 -10.27 7.27 -22.70
C TYR A 118 -11.13 6.78 -23.86
N CYS A 119 -10.59 6.82 -25.08
CA CYS A 119 -10.95 5.88 -26.11
C CYS A 119 -10.44 4.55 -25.55
N PHE A 120 -11.25 3.96 -24.67
CA PHE A 120 -11.35 2.52 -24.65
C PHE A 120 -11.38 2.13 -26.12
N PRO A 121 -10.48 1.27 -26.65
CA PRO A 121 -10.90 0.53 -27.82
C PRO A 121 -12.23 -0.08 -27.38
N ALA A 122 -13.32 0.27 -28.06
CA ALA A 122 -14.67 -0.18 -27.75
C ALA A 122 -14.84 -1.70 -27.97
N GLN A 123 -13.75 -2.45 -27.86
CA GLN A 123 -13.61 -3.85 -28.14
C GLN A 123 -12.80 -4.45 -26.99
N THR A 124 -13.36 -5.48 -26.37
CA THR A 124 -12.78 -6.34 -25.31
C THR A 124 -13.00 -5.96 -23.84
N ILE A 125 -14.18 -5.45 -23.50
CA ILE A 125 -14.87 -6.03 -22.32
C ILE A 125 -16.04 -6.82 -22.87
N PRO A 126 -15.96 -8.17 -22.92
CA PRO A 126 -17.10 -9.00 -23.26
C PRO A 126 -18.29 -8.62 -22.38
N ALA A 127 -19.48 -8.51 -22.97
CA ALA A 127 -20.68 -8.03 -22.27
C ALA A 127 -20.94 -8.79 -20.96
N CYS A 128 -20.62 -10.10 -20.91
CA CYS A 128 -20.73 -10.93 -19.72
C CYS A 128 -19.90 -10.42 -18.52
N PHE A 129 -18.77 -9.75 -18.76
CA PHE A 129 -17.93 -9.18 -17.72
C PHE A 129 -18.47 -7.81 -17.24
N ALA A 130 -19.07 -7.03 -18.15
CA ALA A 130 -19.70 -5.75 -17.81
C ALA A 130 -20.96 -5.94 -16.95
N TYR A 131 -21.81 -6.93 -17.26
CA TYR A 131 -23.04 -7.21 -16.50
C TYR A 131 -22.78 -7.57 -15.03
N LYS A 132 -21.64 -8.21 -14.72
CA LYS A 132 -21.30 -8.59 -13.35
C LYS A 132 -20.85 -7.41 -12.49
N PHE A 133 -20.37 -6.33 -13.10
CA PHE A 133 -19.74 -5.20 -12.39
C PHE A 133 -20.63 -3.96 -12.33
N LEU A 134 -21.48 -3.72 -13.34
CA LEU A 134 -22.24 -2.47 -13.48
C LEU A 134 -23.74 -2.62 -13.16
N GLY A 135 -24.23 -3.84 -12.92
CA GLY A 135 -25.65 -4.11 -12.78
C GLY A 135 -26.39 -3.92 -14.12
N LYS A 136 -27.63 -4.43 -14.23
CA LYS A 136 -28.45 -4.17 -15.42
C LYS A 136 -28.69 -2.66 -15.52
N LEU A 137 -28.17 -2.03 -16.58
CA LEU A 137 -28.67 -0.73 -17.01
C LEU A 137 -30.13 -0.97 -17.45
N ALA A 138 -31.07 -0.47 -16.65
CA ALA A 138 -32.49 -0.54 -16.97
C ALA A 138 -32.76 0.33 -18.21
N ASN A 139 -33.58 -0.21 -19.14
CA ASN A 139 -34.04 0.48 -20.34
C ASN A 139 -34.99 1.63 -20.00
#